data_AF-A0A7S3WR67-F1
#
_entry.id   AF-A0A7S3WR67-F1
#
_cell.length_a   1.000
_cell.length_b   1.000
_cell.length_c   1.000
_cell.angle_alpha   90.00
_cell.angle_beta   90.00
_cell.angle_gamma   90.00
#
_symmetry.space_group_name_H-M   'P 1'
#
loop_
_entity.id
_entity.type
_entity.pdbx_description
1 polymer ?
#
loop_
_entity_poly.entity_id
_entity_poly.type
_entity_poly.pdbx_seq_one_letter_code
_entity_poly.pdbx_strand_id
1 'polypeptide(L)'
;GSSIARETHAGIYLHAGPEIGVASTKAFSAQILALSMLALKLGKERGEIDETQMVSHLKAMREVPNQLREVLQQKEKVFEMAKVFKYASNFLYLGRGYHYPVALEGALKLKEISYIHAEGYPAAEMKHGPIALIDEFMPVVIIAPRSDPNYRKLVSNIEEVRARGGS
;
A
#
# COMPACT_ATOMS: atom_id res chain seq x y z
N GLY A 1 -25.25 -11.86 8.90
CA GLY A 1 -24.47 -11.49 7.70
C GLY A 1 -24.88 -10.10 7.23
N SER A 2 -24.01 -9.39 6.50
CA SER A 2 -24.32 -8.09 5.88
C SER A 2 -25.30 -8.24 4.71
N SER A 3 -25.85 -7.13 4.19
CA SER A 3 -26.74 -7.16 3.00
C SER A 3 -26.02 -7.71 1.77
N ILE A 4 -24.78 -7.26 1.50
CA ILE A 4 -23.95 -7.78 0.40
C ILE A 4 -23.82 -9.31 0.46
N ALA A 5 -23.60 -9.89 1.64
CA ALA A 5 -23.47 -11.34 1.78
C ALA A 5 -24.78 -12.11 1.56
N ARG A 6 -25.94 -11.46 1.74
CA ARG A 6 -27.26 -12.08 1.50
C ARG A 6 -27.73 -11.92 0.07
N GLU A 7 -27.35 -10.83 -0.59
CA GLU A 7 -27.81 -10.45 -1.93
C GLU A 7 -26.90 -10.94 -3.05
N THR A 8 -25.76 -11.56 -2.72
CA THR A 8 -24.82 -12.13 -3.69
C THR A 8 -24.95 -13.64 -3.76
N HIS A 9 -24.73 -14.22 -4.96
CA HIS A 9 -24.74 -15.67 -5.17
C HIS A 9 -23.54 -16.37 -4.54
N ALA A 10 -22.41 -15.67 -4.42
CA ALA A 10 -21.17 -16.18 -3.85
C ALA A 10 -20.35 -15.03 -3.27
N GLY A 11 -19.51 -15.34 -2.29
CA GLY A 11 -18.59 -14.39 -1.68
C GLY A 11 -17.47 -15.09 -0.91
N ILE A 12 -16.43 -14.33 -0.60
CA ILE A 12 -15.29 -14.78 0.22
C ILE A 12 -15.35 -14.04 1.55
N TYR A 13 -15.52 -14.77 2.64
CA TYR A 13 -15.43 -14.20 3.98
C TYR A 13 -13.97 -13.97 4.36
N LEU A 14 -13.64 -12.75 4.80
CA LEU A 14 -12.26 -12.35 5.09
C LEU A 14 -11.71 -12.93 6.39
N HIS A 15 -12.59 -13.31 7.32
CA HIS A 15 -12.23 -13.78 8.67
C HIS A 15 -11.28 -12.85 9.44
N ALA A 16 -11.27 -11.54 9.15
CA ALA A 16 -10.46 -10.55 9.85
C ALA A 16 -10.94 -10.24 11.28
N GLY A 17 -12.14 -10.69 11.65
CA GLY A 17 -12.82 -10.35 12.90
C GLY A 17 -13.28 -8.87 12.97
N PRO A 18 -13.95 -8.46 14.05
CA PRO A 18 -14.49 -7.10 14.18
C PRO A 18 -13.39 -6.02 14.14
N GLU A 19 -13.61 -4.94 13.42
CA GLU A 19 -12.70 -3.79 13.34
C GLU A 19 -13.38 -2.59 14.02
N ILE A 20 -12.78 -2.10 15.11
CA ILE A 20 -13.34 -1.03 15.95
C ILE A 20 -12.78 0.34 15.55
N GLY A 21 -11.55 0.37 15.00
CA GLY A 21 -10.94 1.59 14.52
C GLY A 21 -11.70 2.18 13.34
N VAL A 22 -11.75 3.52 13.27
CA VAL A 22 -12.40 4.26 12.18
C VAL A 22 -11.72 3.94 10.85
N ALA A 23 -10.38 4.02 10.83
CA ALA A 23 -9.59 3.70 9.68
C ALA A 23 -9.39 2.18 9.55
N SER A 24 -9.77 1.62 8.41
CA SER A 24 -9.59 0.18 8.16
C SER A 24 -8.11 -0.17 8.05
N THR A 25 -7.71 -1.30 8.64
CA THR A 25 -6.33 -1.79 8.69
C THR A 25 -6.25 -3.27 8.30
N LYS A 26 -6.79 -4.16 9.15
CA LYS A 26 -6.74 -5.60 8.93
C LYS A 26 -7.71 -6.06 7.85
N ALA A 27 -8.82 -5.34 7.64
CA ALA A 27 -9.74 -5.69 6.56
C ALA A 27 -9.10 -5.44 5.19
N PHE A 28 -8.35 -4.35 5.01
CA PHE A 28 -7.61 -4.06 3.78
C PHE A 28 -6.60 -5.16 3.43
N SER A 29 -5.73 -5.55 4.38
CA SER A 29 -4.74 -6.61 4.12
C SER A 29 -5.39 -7.98 3.91
N ALA A 30 -6.47 -8.29 4.62
CA ALA A 30 -7.25 -9.51 4.41
C ALA A 30 -7.94 -9.53 3.03
N GLN A 31 -8.44 -8.39 2.54
CA GLN A 31 -9.00 -8.26 1.19
C GLN A 31 -7.94 -8.52 0.12
N ILE A 32 -6.74 -7.94 0.26
CA ILE A 32 -5.64 -8.21 -0.68
C ILE A 32 -5.30 -9.71 -0.70
N LEU A 33 -5.21 -10.36 0.47
CA LEU A 33 -4.93 -11.79 0.53
C LEU A 33 -6.03 -12.62 -0.13
N ALA A 34 -7.31 -12.30 0.15
CA ALA A 34 -8.46 -12.98 -0.46
C ALA A 34 -8.48 -12.83 -1.99
N LEU A 35 -8.27 -11.62 -2.49
CA LEU A 35 -8.20 -11.35 -3.94
C LEU A 35 -6.99 -12.03 -4.58
N SER A 36 -5.86 -12.10 -3.89
CA SER A 36 -4.67 -12.80 -4.39
C SER A 36 -4.90 -14.31 -4.48
N MET A 37 -5.55 -14.92 -3.49
CA MET A 37 -5.94 -16.33 -3.54
C MET A 37 -6.95 -16.63 -4.66
N LEU A 38 -7.92 -15.72 -4.87
CA LEU A 38 -8.86 -15.82 -5.99
C LEU A 38 -8.14 -15.73 -7.33
N ALA A 39 -7.21 -14.78 -7.50
CA ALA A 39 -6.43 -14.64 -8.72
C ALA A 39 -5.59 -15.90 -9.02
N LEU A 40 -4.95 -16.49 -8.00
CA LEU A 40 -4.21 -17.75 -8.14
C LEU A 40 -5.12 -18.90 -8.56
N LYS A 41 -6.31 -19.04 -7.93
CA LYS A 41 -7.29 -20.05 -8.32
C LYS A 41 -7.71 -19.90 -9.77
N LEU A 42 -8.07 -18.68 -10.20
CA LEU A 42 -8.45 -18.41 -11.58
C LEU A 42 -7.30 -18.65 -12.57
N GLY A 43 -6.07 -18.28 -12.22
CA GLY A 43 -4.89 -18.54 -13.04
C GLY A 43 -4.66 -20.04 -13.25
N LYS A 44 -4.82 -20.85 -12.19
CA LYS A 44 -4.69 -22.30 -12.27
C LYS A 44 -5.78 -22.93 -13.14
N GLU A 45 -7.05 -22.54 -12.95
CA GLU A 45 -8.17 -23.04 -13.77
C GLU A 45 -8.04 -22.67 -15.24
N ARG A 46 -7.38 -21.54 -15.54
CA ARG A 46 -7.08 -21.11 -16.91
C ARG A 46 -5.82 -21.72 -17.51
N GLY A 47 -5.03 -22.46 -16.74
CA GLY A 47 -3.73 -22.99 -17.17
C GLY A 47 -2.63 -21.94 -17.34
N GLU A 48 -2.81 -20.74 -16.78
CA GLU A 48 -1.81 -19.65 -16.82
C GLU A 48 -0.70 -19.84 -15.76
N ILE A 49 -0.99 -20.61 -14.70
CA ILE A 49 0.00 -21.03 -13.71
C ILE A 49 -0.07 -22.54 -13.48
N ASP A 50 1.09 -23.15 -13.27
CA ASP A 50 1.21 -24.56 -12.94
C ASP A 50 1.13 -24.83 -11.41
N GLU A 51 1.12 -26.11 -11.04
CA GLU A 51 1.10 -26.52 -9.63
C GLU A 51 2.31 -26.02 -8.84
N THR A 52 3.47 -25.94 -9.48
CA THR A 52 4.72 -25.53 -8.83
C THR A 52 4.67 -24.04 -8.48
N GLN A 53 4.21 -23.20 -9.41
CA GLN A 53 3.96 -21.78 -9.22
C GLN A 53 2.90 -21.55 -8.14
N MET A 54 1.79 -22.29 -8.19
CA MET A 54 0.74 -22.24 -7.16
C MET A 54 1.30 -22.52 -5.76
N VAL A 55 2.05 -23.62 -5.59
CA VAL A 55 2.67 -24.00 -4.31
C VAL A 55 3.66 -22.94 -3.84
N SER A 56 4.46 -22.39 -4.76
CA SER A 56 5.41 -21.30 -4.45
C SER A 56 4.70 -20.06 -3.90
N HIS A 57 3.64 -19.60 -4.56
CA HIS A 57 2.86 -18.45 -4.10
C HIS A 57 2.16 -18.71 -2.75
N LEU A 58 1.58 -19.89 -2.55
CA LEU A 58 0.95 -20.25 -1.28
C LEU A 58 1.97 -20.31 -0.13
N LYS A 59 3.20 -20.78 -0.38
CA LYS A 59 4.29 -20.73 0.61
C LYS A 59 4.63 -19.29 0.97
N ALA A 60 4.78 -18.41 -0.02
CA ALA A 60 5.04 -16.99 0.24
C ALA A 60 3.92 -16.33 1.05
N MET A 61 2.65 -16.64 0.74
CA MET A 61 1.49 -16.13 1.49
C MET A 61 1.47 -16.59 2.95
N ARG A 62 1.93 -17.82 3.25
CA ARG A 62 2.03 -18.33 4.62
C ARG A 62 3.06 -17.59 5.47
N GLU A 63 4.06 -16.96 4.85
CA GLU A 63 5.08 -16.17 5.54
C GLU A 63 4.65 -14.74 5.84
N VAL A 64 3.59 -14.22 5.19
CA VAL A 64 3.12 -12.84 5.37
C VAL A 64 2.86 -12.48 6.85
N PRO A 65 2.24 -13.33 7.69
CA PRO A 65 2.09 -13.02 9.11
C PRO A 65 3.42 -12.85 9.85
N ASN A 66 4.46 -13.61 9.50
CA ASN A 66 5.79 -13.48 10.11
C ASN A 66 6.43 -12.15 9.69
N GLN A 67 6.40 -11.83 8.39
CA GLN A 67 6.89 -10.57 7.85
C GLN A 67 6.17 -9.37 8.47
N LEU A 68 4.86 -9.46 8.68
CA LEU A 68 4.09 -8.41 9.34
C LEU A 68 4.54 -8.20 10.79
N ARG A 69 4.85 -9.27 11.54
CA ARG A 69 5.38 -9.14 12.90
C ARG A 69 6.73 -8.41 12.91
N GLU A 70 7.62 -8.71 11.96
CA GLU A 70 8.90 -8.03 11.81
C GLU A 70 8.72 -6.53 11.50
N VAL A 71 7.78 -6.19 10.61
CA VAL A 71 7.45 -4.79 10.31
C VAL A 71 6.90 -4.07 11.54
N LEU A 72 6.04 -4.71 12.33
CA LEU A 72 5.46 -4.13 13.55
C LEU A 72 6.50 -3.88 14.66
N GLN A 73 7.66 -4.56 14.63
CA GLN A 73 8.77 -4.25 15.54
C GLN A 73 9.44 -2.90 15.25
N GLN A 74 9.15 -2.28 14.10
CA GLN A 74 9.68 -0.96 13.74
C GLN A 74 8.81 0.22 14.26
N LYS A 75 7.78 -0.06 15.07
CA LYS A 75 6.79 0.94 15.50
C LYS A 75 7.43 2.17 16.16
N GLU A 76 8.47 2.02 16.99
CA GLU A 76 9.15 3.13 17.65
C GLU A 76 9.84 4.03 16.62
N LYS A 77 10.52 3.45 15.63
CA LYS A 77 11.18 4.21 14.56
C LYS A 77 10.18 4.99 13.72
N VAL A 78 9.05 4.37 13.38
CA VAL A 78 7.95 5.03 12.66
C VAL A 78 7.34 6.15 13.51
N PHE A 79 7.19 5.94 14.82
CA PHE A 79 6.68 6.95 15.74
C PHE A 79 7.60 8.18 15.83
N GLU A 80 8.92 7.99 15.95
CA GLU A 80 9.87 9.10 15.94
C GLU A 80 9.85 9.87 14.62
N MET A 81 9.75 9.16 13.49
CA MET A 81 9.58 9.79 12.17
C MET A 81 8.30 10.61 12.08
N ALA A 82 7.18 10.10 12.59
CA ALA A 82 5.90 10.81 12.59
C ALA A 82 5.96 12.13 13.37
N LYS A 83 6.78 12.23 14.44
CA LYS A 83 6.95 13.49 15.19
C LYS A 83 7.53 14.61 14.34
N VAL A 84 8.45 14.29 13.42
CA VAL A 84 9.08 15.27 12.52
C VAL A 84 8.02 15.95 11.64
N PHE A 85 7.02 15.19 11.20
CA PHE A 85 6.01 15.66 10.26
C PHE A 85 4.69 16.07 10.90
N LYS A 86 4.62 16.18 12.23
CA LYS A 86 3.40 16.51 12.99
C LYS A 86 2.71 17.80 12.51
N TYR A 87 3.48 18.77 12.03
CA TYR A 87 2.99 20.08 11.61
C TYR A 87 2.89 20.25 10.09
N ALA A 88 3.20 19.21 9.31
CA ALA A 88 3.02 19.25 7.86
C ALA A 88 1.52 19.30 7.53
N SER A 89 1.15 20.19 6.62
CA SER A 89 -0.25 20.36 6.20
C SER A 89 -0.60 19.52 4.97
N ASN A 90 0.40 19.14 4.17
CA ASN A 90 0.23 18.36 2.96
C ASN A 90 1.21 17.19 2.92
N PHE A 91 0.82 16.08 2.29
CA PHE A 91 1.67 14.92 2.05
C PHE A 91 1.45 14.39 0.65
N LEU A 92 2.52 13.94 0.00
CA LEU A 92 2.43 13.20 -1.26
C LEU A 92 2.86 11.75 -1.04
N TYR A 93 2.04 10.79 -1.45
CA TYR A 93 2.37 9.37 -1.44
C TYR A 93 2.55 8.89 -2.87
N LEU A 94 3.71 8.31 -3.19
CA LEU A 94 4.04 7.85 -4.53
C LEU A 94 4.26 6.33 -4.53
N GLY A 95 3.65 5.67 -5.51
CA GLY A 95 3.84 4.25 -5.78
C GLY A 95 3.77 3.96 -7.26
N ARG A 96 4.27 2.80 -7.68
CA ARG A 96 4.26 2.37 -9.08
C ARG A 96 3.73 0.94 -9.22
N GLY A 97 3.03 0.65 -10.31
CA GLY A 97 2.44 -0.67 -10.54
C GLY A 97 1.53 -1.07 -9.39
N TYR A 98 1.73 -2.27 -8.84
CA TYR A 98 0.95 -2.74 -7.69
C TYR A 98 1.24 -2.00 -6.38
N HIS A 99 2.26 -1.13 -6.32
CA HIS A 99 2.50 -0.24 -5.18
C HIS A 99 1.68 1.05 -5.23
N TYR A 100 1.12 1.44 -6.38
CA TYR A 100 0.29 2.65 -6.47
C TYR A 100 -0.98 2.56 -5.59
N PRO A 101 -1.76 1.46 -5.61
CA PRO A 101 -2.87 1.29 -4.68
C PRO A 101 -2.45 1.31 -3.20
N VAL A 102 -1.23 0.88 -2.87
CA VAL A 102 -0.70 0.95 -1.51
C VAL A 102 -0.37 2.39 -1.12
N ALA A 103 0.12 3.21 -2.05
CA ALA A 103 0.32 4.65 -1.84
C ALA A 103 -1.00 5.38 -1.61
N LEU A 104 -2.05 5.03 -2.37
CA LEU A 104 -3.40 5.53 -2.16
C LEU A 104 -3.93 5.19 -0.76
N GLU A 105 -3.79 3.94 -0.33
CA GLU A 105 -4.22 3.53 1.01
C GLU A 105 -3.43 4.27 2.11
N GLY A 106 -2.10 4.41 1.95
CA GLY A 106 -1.28 5.17 2.90
C GLY A 106 -1.72 6.62 3.05
N ALA A 107 -1.97 7.30 1.93
CA ALA A 107 -2.53 8.66 1.95
C ALA A 107 -3.93 8.71 2.56
N LEU A 108 -4.78 7.72 2.29
CA LEU A 108 -6.11 7.63 2.88
C LEU A 108 -6.04 7.49 4.41
N LYS A 109 -5.20 6.59 4.93
CA LYS A 109 -5.04 6.41 6.38
C LYS A 109 -4.57 7.69 7.05
N LEU A 110 -3.60 8.40 6.45
CA LEU A 110 -3.13 9.66 7.00
C LEU A 110 -4.25 10.70 7.03
N LYS A 111 -5.03 10.84 5.95
CA LYS A 111 -6.21 11.73 5.90
C LYS A 111 -7.24 11.43 6.98
N GLU A 112 -7.61 10.16 7.13
CA GLU A 112 -8.70 9.73 8.03
C GLU A 112 -8.43 10.01 9.51
N ILE A 113 -7.17 9.86 9.96
CA ILE A 113 -6.85 9.92 11.41
C ILE A 113 -6.11 11.18 11.82
N SER A 114 -5.45 11.88 10.89
CA SER A 114 -4.68 13.09 11.19
C SER A 114 -5.27 14.37 10.61
N TYR A 115 -6.21 14.25 9.66
CA TYR A 115 -6.79 15.37 8.89
C TYR A 115 -5.78 16.14 8.02
N ILE A 116 -4.54 15.67 7.91
CA ILE A 116 -3.54 16.19 6.97
C ILE A 116 -4.02 15.91 5.55
N HIS A 117 -3.86 16.89 4.67
CA HIS A 117 -4.17 16.73 3.26
C HIS A 117 -3.12 15.84 2.58
N ALA A 118 -3.35 14.53 2.56
CA ALA A 118 -2.46 13.58 1.90
C ALA A 118 -3.03 13.13 0.55
N GLU A 119 -2.21 12.99 -0.47
CA GLU A 119 -2.65 12.52 -1.79
C GLU A 119 -1.75 11.40 -2.31
N GLY A 120 -2.36 10.35 -2.88
CA GLY A 120 -1.62 9.25 -3.50
C GLY A 120 -1.59 9.43 -5.01
N TYR A 121 -0.39 9.41 -5.60
CA TYR A 121 -0.19 9.51 -7.05
C TYR A 121 0.63 8.35 -7.60
N PRO A 122 0.40 7.95 -8.86
CA PRO A 122 1.30 7.07 -9.56
C PRO A 122 2.62 7.81 -9.80
N ALA A 123 3.74 7.25 -9.34
CA ALA A 123 5.06 7.89 -9.44
C ALA A 123 5.47 8.22 -10.88
N ALA A 124 4.96 7.46 -11.86
CA ALA A 124 5.19 7.72 -13.29
C ALA A 124 4.56 9.05 -13.77
N GLU A 125 3.47 9.49 -13.14
CA GLU A 125 2.74 10.71 -13.53
C GLU A 125 3.17 11.95 -12.73
N MET A 126 4.18 11.82 -11.86
CA MET A 126 4.61 12.90 -10.98
C MET A 126 4.90 14.20 -11.76
N LYS A 127 5.49 14.08 -12.96
CA LYS A 127 5.84 15.23 -13.82
C LYS A 127 4.65 15.94 -14.45
N HIS A 128 3.46 15.34 -14.45
CA HIS A 128 2.29 15.86 -15.14
C HIS A 128 1.40 16.74 -14.25
N GLY A 129 1.91 17.20 -13.10
CA GLY A 129 1.21 18.12 -12.20
C GLY A 129 1.74 18.06 -10.76
N PRO A 130 1.76 16.88 -10.11
CA PRO A 130 2.11 16.76 -8.69
C PRO A 130 3.47 17.34 -8.33
N ILE A 131 4.44 17.26 -9.24
CA ILE A 131 5.79 17.79 -9.04
C ILE A 131 5.84 19.29 -8.77
N ALA A 132 4.82 20.04 -9.19
CA ALA A 132 4.73 21.49 -8.98
C ALA A 132 4.34 21.86 -7.53
N LEU A 133 3.81 20.89 -6.77
CA LEU A 133 3.42 21.06 -5.38
C LEU A 133 4.56 20.78 -4.39
N ILE A 134 5.65 20.17 -4.86
CA ILE A 134 6.76 19.73 -4.00
C ILE A 134 7.63 20.94 -3.63
N ASP A 135 7.76 21.15 -2.33
CA ASP A 135 8.68 22.08 -1.69
C ASP A 135 9.21 21.48 -0.36
N GLU A 136 9.96 22.28 0.41
CA GLU A 136 10.49 21.93 1.72
C GLU A 136 9.44 21.64 2.81
N PHE A 137 8.18 22.03 2.59
CA PHE A 137 7.07 21.85 3.52
C PHE A 137 6.14 20.68 3.14
N MET A 138 6.39 20.02 2.00
CA MET A 138 5.62 18.87 1.52
C MET A 138 6.42 17.56 1.63
N PRO A 139 6.24 16.78 2.71
CA PRO A 139 6.80 15.44 2.82
C PRO A 139 6.30 14.50 1.73
N VAL A 140 7.21 13.67 1.21
CA VAL A 140 6.90 12.70 0.16
C VAL A 140 7.23 11.27 0.59
N VAL A 141 6.20 10.44 0.72
CA VAL A 141 6.35 9.00 1.04
C VAL A 141 6.40 8.20 -0.26
N ILE A 142 7.53 7.55 -0.55
CA ILE A 142 7.71 6.77 -1.79
C ILE A 142 7.85 5.28 -1.46
N ILE A 143 6.95 4.46 -2.02
CA ILE A 143 7.00 2.99 -1.89
C ILE A 143 7.92 2.44 -2.97
N ALA A 144 9.16 2.13 -2.60
CA ALA A 144 10.21 1.69 -3.53
C ALA A 144 10.99 0.46 -3.02
N PRO A 145 10.38 -0.74 -3.03
CA PRO A 145 11.11 -1.95 -2.70
C PRO A 145 12.19 -2.23 -3.75
N ARG A 146 13.36 -2.67 -3.30
CA ARG A 146 14.50 -2.97 -4.19
C ARG A 146 14.22 -4.09 -5.20
N SER A 147 13.24 -4.94 -4.91
CA SER A 147 12.78 -6.01 -5.79
C SER A 147 11.84 -5.53 -6.91
N ASP A 148 11.40 -4.27 -6.91
CA ASP A 148 10.56 -3.73 -7.98
C ASP A 148 11.37 -3.65 -9.29
N PRO A 149 10.87 -4.23 -10.41
CA PRO A 149 11.50 -4.11 -11.73
C PRO A 149 11.74 -2.65 -12.18
N ASN A 150 10.97 -1.71 -11.66
CA ASN A 150 11.05 -0.27 -11.94
C ASN A 150 11.81 0.51 -10.87
N TYR A 151 12.54 -0.15 -9.96
CA TYR A 151 13.26 0.51 -8.87
C TYR A 151 14.13 1.69 -9.34
N ARG A 152 14.87 1.53 -10.45
CA ARG A 152 15.68 2.63 -11.03
C ARG A 152 14.86 3.86 -11.40
N LYS A 153 13.64 3.66 -11.90
CA LYS A 153 12.73 4.76 -12.26
C LYS A 153 12.19 5.43 -10.99
N LEU A 154 11.88 4.65 -9.95
CA LEU A 154 11.50 5.19 -8.64
C LEU A 154 12.64 6.01 -8.00
N VAL A 155 13.90 5.57 -8.12
CA VAL A 155 15.06 6.35 -7.69
C VAL A 155 15.16 7.68 -8.44
N SER A 156 14.90 7.69 -9.75
CA SER A 156 14.81 8.96 -10.50
C SER A 156 13.72 9.89 -9.96
N ASN A 157 12.56 9.35 -9.56
CA ASN A 157 11.51 10.15 -8.94
C ASN A 157 11.95 10.70 -7.56
N ILE A 158 12.66 9.91 -6.76
CA ILE A 158 13.22 10.36 -5.46
C ILE A 158 14.19 11.53 -5.67
N GLU A 159 15.10 11.45 -6.64
CA GLU A 159 16.05 12.53 -6.93
C GLU A 159 15.33 13.80 -7.42
N GLU A 160 14.26 13.66 -8.20
CA GLU A 160 13.46 14.79 -8.67
C GLU A 160 12.68 15.51 -7.55
N VAL A 161 12.21 14.75 -6.56
CA VAL A 161 11.60 15.28 -5.32
C VAL A 161 12.66 16.02 -4.51
N ARG A 162 13.81 15.38 -4.28
CA ARG A 162 14.91 15.94 -3.50
C ARG A 162 15.46 17.23 -4.13
N ALA A 163 15.56 17.28 -5.46
CA ALA A 163 16.01 18.47 -6.19
C ALA A 163 15.08 19.69 -6.00
N ARG A 164 13.86 19.48 -5.47
CA ARG A 164 12.87 20.53 -5.19
C ARG A 164 12.71 20.83 -3.69
N GLY A 165 13.56 20.24 -2.85
CA GLY A 165 13.50 20.44 -1.40
C GLY A 165 12.54 19.51 -0.68
N GLY A 166 11.83 18.62 -1.38
CA GLY A 166 10.95 17.64 -0.75
C GLY A 166 11.68 16.78 0.29
N SER A 167 11.01 16.52 1.41
CA SER A 167 11.52 15.72 2.54
C SER A 167 11.06 14.27 2.54
#